data_AF-X1QAS5-F1
#
_entry.id   AF-X1QAS5-F1
#
_cell.length_a   1.000
_cell.length_b   1.000
_cell.length_c   1.000
_cell.angle_alpha   90.00
_cell.angle_beta   90.00
_cell.angle_gamma   90.00
#
_symmetry.space_group_name_H-M   'P 1'
#
loop_
_entity.id
_entity.type
_entity.pdbx_description
1 polymer ?
#
loop_
_entity_poly.entity_id
_entity_poly.type
_entity_poly.pdbx_seq_one_letter_code
_entity_poly.pdbx_strand_id
1 'polypeptide(L)'
;YIGSRLEARLIKITFEGPDPQLTVDVLNTFSDSLIEQHLEEYQASIESLDEEINNSQDEISLQDDYQKVVREQIKVAERAIVETKRELSQLSLKNISPLEVLFLRSTLRDQEEIIATFHEELKNVQLSMQHLKNKIVYLEHMRAVSENTKVRNKPIKPDGPVRPKKKLNAIIGGVVGLVAAIILAFFFEYLQTVRKREKVR
;
A
#
# COMPACT_ATOMS: atom_id res chain seq x y z
N TYR A 1 21.58 -1.03 -4.94
CA TYR A 1 20.97 -1.86 -3.88
C TYR A 1 19.48 -1.62 -3.89
N ILE A 2 18.72 -2.38 -4.71
CA ILE A 2 17.25 -2.35 -4.75
C ILE A 2 16.82 -3.81 -4.67
N GLY A 3 16.71 -4.29 -3.44
CA GLY A 3 16.54 -5.70 -3.17
C GLY A 3 16.20 -5.90 -1.71
N SER A 4 15.12 -5.28 -1.25
CA SER A 4 14.42 -5.76 -0.07
C SER A 4 13.03 -5.13 0.03
N ARG A 5 12.05 -5.98 0.36
CA ARG A 5 10.71 -5.69 0.90
C ARG A 5 9.53 -5.54 -0.07
N LEU A 6 9.16 -6.68 -0.65
CA LEU A 6 7.77 -7.16 -0.60
C LEU A 6 7.85 -8.65 -0.18
N GLU A 7 8.33 -8.90 1.04
CA GLU A 7 8.16 -10.24 1.62
C GLU A 7 6.66 -10.41 1.87
N ALA A 8 6.02 -11.27 1.08
CA ALA A 8 4.63 -11.63 1.29
C ALA A 8 4.44 -12.00 2.77
N ARG A 9 3.44 -11.39 3.43
CA ARG A 9 3.15 -11.70 4.83
C ARG A 9 2.69 -13.16 4.90
N LEU A 10 3.56 -14.01 5.41
CA LEU A 10 3.24 -15.42 5.60
C LEU A 10 2.49 -15.58 6.92
N ILE A 11 1.29 -16.14 6.85
CA ILE A 11 0.50 -16.52 8.01
C ILE A 11 0.60 -18.04 8.15
N LYS A 12 0.99 -18.51 9.33
CA LYS A 12 1.00 -19.94 9.66
C LYS A 12 -0.28 -20.28 10.42
N ILE A 13 -1.06 -21.21 9.87
CA ILE A 13 -2.28 -21.72 10.48
C ILE A 13 -2.02 -23.14 10.99
N THR A 14 -2.49 -23.45 12.19
CA THR A 14 -2.38 -24.78 12.80
C THR A 14 -3.68 -25.15 13.48
N PHE A 15 -4.11 -26.39 13.31
CA PHE A 15 -5.29 -26.95 13.96
C PHE A 15 -4.93 -28.30 14.60
N GLU A 16 -5.40 -28.55 15.82
CA GLU A 16 -5.19 -29.79 16.55
C GLU A 16 -6.55 -30.46 16.79
N GLY A 17 -6.71 -31.71 16.35
CA GLY A 17 -7.94 -32.47 16.50
C GLY A 17 -7.68 -33.96 16.73
N PRO A 18 -8.69 -34.72 17.18
CA PRO A 18 -8.55 -36.15 17.44
C PRO A 18 -8.40 -36.98 16.17
N ASP A 19 -9.03 -36.55 15.07
CA ASP A 19 -8.92 -37.19 13.75
C ASP A 19 -7.96 -36.38 12.85
N PRO A 20 -6.84 -36.98 12.42
CA PRO A 20 -5.90 -36.36 11.49
C PRO A 20 -6.53 -35.95 10.15
N GLN A 21 -7.53 -36.69 9.65
CA GLN A 21 -8.15 -36.36 8.37
C GLN A 21 -9.07 -35.15 8.52
N LEU A 22 -9.98 -35.17 9.50
CA LEU A 22 -10.82 -34.01 9.83
C LEU A 22 -9.99 -32.75 10.08
N THR A 23 -8.82 -32.88 10.71
CA THR A 23 -7.91 -31.76 10.96
C THR A 23 -7.41 -31.12 9.66
N VAL A 24 -7.07 -31.93 8.66
CA VAL A 24 -6.66 -31.46 7.33
C VAL A 24 -7.84 -30.83 6.60
N ASP A 25 -9.02 -31.45 6.67
CA ASP A 25 -10.22 -30.97 6.01
C ASP A 25 -10.65 -29.59 6.55
N VAL A 26 -10.65 -29.42 7.89
CA VAL A 26 -10.91 -28.13 8.54
C VAL A 26 -9.90 -27.06 8.09
N LEU A 27 -8.61 -27.39 8.01
CA LEU A 27 -7.60 -26.43 7.56
C LEU A 27 -7.77 -26.04 6.09
N ASN A 28 -8.16 -26.99 5.23
CA ASN A 28 -8.46 -26.69 3.83
C ASN A 28 -9.70 -25.78 3.73
N THR A 29 -10.81 -26.15 4.38
CA THR A 29 -12.05 -25.34 4.37
C THR A 29 -11.83 -23.94 4.93
N PHE A 30 -11.08 -23.82 6.03
CA PHE A 30 -10.74 -22.51 6.59
C PHE A 30 -9.85 -21.69 5.64
N SER A 31 -8.88 -22.33 4.99
CA SER A 31 -8.02 -21.65 4.00
C SER A 31 -8.83 -21.16 2.80
N ASP A 32 -9.73 -21.99 2.29
CA ASP A 32 -10.60 -21.65 1.15
C ASP A 32 -11.54 -20.49 1.52
N SER A 33 -12.16 -20.55 2.70
CA SER A 33 -13.02 -19.47 3.20
C SER A 33 -12.27 -18.15 3.40
N LEU A 34 -11.03 -18.19 3.91
CA LEU A 34 -10.20 -16.99 4.01
C LEU A 34 -9.82 -16.41 2.64
N ILE A 35 -9.51 -17.26 1.67
CA ILE A 35 -9.19 -16.83 0.31
C ILE A 35 -10.41 -16.19 -0.35
N GLU A 36 -11.58 -16.79 -0.18
CA GLU A 36 -12.85 -16.29 -0.72
C GLU A 36 -13.23 -14.94 -0.10
N GLN A 37 -13.14 -14.81 1.23
CA GLN A 37 -13.40 -13.54 1.91
C GLN A 37 -12.43 -12.44 1.43
N HIS A 38 -11.14 -12.76 1.31
CA HIS A 38 -10.15 -11.79 0.84
C HIS A 38 -10.28 -11.50 -0.67
N LEU A 39 -10.91 -12.39 -1.46
CA LEU A 39 -11.09 -12.20 -2.89
C LEU A 39 -12.02 -11.01 -3.16
N GLU A 40 -13.11 -10.86 -2.41
CA GLU A 40 -14.03 -9.73 -2.55
C GLU A 40 -13.33 -8.41 -2.23
N GLU A 41 -12.60 -8.35 -1.10
CA GLU A 41 -11.82 -7.17 -0.71
C GLU A 41 -10.73 -6.83 -1.75
N TYR A 42 -10.06 -7.85 -2.28
CA TYR A 42 -9.06 -7.69 -3.34
C TYR A 42 -9.69 -7.14 -4.62
N GLN A 43 -10.83 -7.69 -5.06
CA GLN A 43 -11.53 -7.22 -6.27
C GLN A 43 -11.97 -5.77 -6.12
N ALA A 44 -12.60 -5.42 -5.00
CA ALA A 44 -12.98 -4.04 -4.71
C ALA A 44 -11.77 -3.09 -4.71
N SER A 45 -10.62 -3.55 -4.18
CA SER A 45 -9.39 -2.77 -4.23
C SER A 45 -8.86 -2.58 -5.65
N ILE A 46 -8.92 -3.60 -6.51
CA ILE A 46 -8.49 -3.49 -7.91
C ILE A 46 -9.43 -2.56 -8.69
N GLU A 47 -10.74 -2.68 -8.50
CA GLU A 47 -11.73 -1.80 -9.13
C GLU A 47 -11.52 -0.35 -8.71
N SER A 48 -11.27 -0.09 -7.43
CA SER A 48 -10.97 1.26 -6.94
C SER A 48 -9.69 1.83 -7.55
N LEU A 49 -8.64 1.02 -7.76
CA LEU A 49 -7.43 1.45 -8.44
C LEU A 49 -7.69 1.78 -9.92
N ASP A 50 -8.47 0.94 -10.60
CA ASP A 50 -8.85 1.16 -11.99
C ASP A 50 -9.69 2.43 -12.16
N GLU A 51 -10.63 2.69 -11.26
CA GLU A 51 -11.42 3.92 -11.23
C GLU A 51 -10.51 5.15 -11.02
N GLU A 52 -9.57 5.10 -10.07
CA GLU A 52 -8.67 6.22 -9.81
C GLU A 52 -7.71 6.50 -10.97
N ILE A 53 -7.26 5.45 -11.68
CA ILE A 53 -6.46 5.57 -12.90
C ILE A 53 -7.29 6.25 -13.99
N ASN A 54 -8.52 5.77 -14.25
CA ASN A 54 -9.39 6.33 -15.29
C ASN A 54 -9.73 7.80 -15.00
N ASN A 55 -10.10 8.13 -13.76
CA ASN A 55 -10.38 9.51 -13.36
C ASN A 55 -9.17 10.43 -13.56
N SER A 56 -7.96 9.94 -13.26
CA SER A 56 -6.72 10.70 -13.47
C SER A 56 -6.40 10.86 -14.96
N GLN A 57 -6.73 9.88 -15.80
CA GLN A 57 -6.58 9.96 -17.26
C GLN A 57 -7.56 10.95 -17.88
N ASP A 58 -8.81 10.96 -17.42
CA ASP A 58 -9.83 11.92 -17.85
C ASP A 58 -9.43 13.36 -17.48
N GLU A 59 -8.90 13.56 -16.27
CA GLU A 59 -8.38 14.86 -15.84
C GLU A 59 -7.21 15.33 -16.73
N ILE A 60 -6.29 14.43 -17.09
CA ILE A 60 -5.22 14.74 -18.05
C ILE A 60 -5.80 15.13 -19.42
N SER A 61 -6.83 14.43 -19.90
CA SER A 61 -7.45 14.74 -21.20
C SER A 61 -8.06 16.13 -21.20
N LEU A 62 -8.78 16.49 -20.14
CA LEU A 62 -9.37 17.82 -19.97
C LEU A 62 -8.29 18.91 -19.91
N GLN A 63 -7.20 18.66 -19.18
CA GLN A 63 -6.08 19.59 -19.10
C GLN A 63 -5.34 19.72 -20.44
N ASP A 64 -5.20 18.66 -21.22
CA ASP A 64 -4.60 18.69 -22.56
C ASP A 64 -5.42 19.55 -23.52
N ASP A 65 -6.75 19.41 -23.50
CA ASP A 65 -7.65 20.22 -24.33
C ASP A 65 -7.64 21.69 -23.90
N TYR A 66 -7.66 21.95 -22.60
CA TYR A 66 -7.48 23.30 -22.07
C TYR A 66 -6.14 23.91 -22.51
N GLN A 67 -5.05 23.13 -22.45
CA GLN A 67 -3.73 23.56 -22.90
C GLN A 67 -3.72 23.97 -24.38
N LYS A 68 -4.42 23.22 -25.25
CA LYS A 68 -4.56 23.55 -26.68
C LYS A 68 -5.27 24.89 -26.88
N VAL A 69 -6.35 25.13 -26.14
CA VAL A 69 -7.10 26.39 -26.20
C VAL A 69 -6.23 27.57 -25.80
N VAL A 70 -5.53 27.49 -24.66
CA VAL A 70 -4.65 28.55 -24.19
C VAL A 70 -3.50 28.80 -25.18
N ARG A 71 -2.90 27.74 -25.74
CA ARG A 71 -1.87 27.88 -26.78
C ARG A 71 -2.38 28.61 -28.02
N GLU A 72 -3.62 28.38 -28.41
CA GLU A 72 -4.21 29.09 -29.55
C GLU A 72 -4.47 30.57 -29.22
N GLN A 73 -4.93 30.88 -28.00
CA GLN A 73 -5.09 32.25 -27.54
C GLN A 73 -3.75 33.01 -27.52
N ILE A 74 -2.67 32.37 -27.04
CA ILE A 74 -1.32 32.94 -27.09
C ILE A 74 -0.94 33.27 -28.53
N LYS A 75 -1.09 32.33 -29.48
CA LYS A 75 -0.76 32.60 -30.90
C LYS A 75 -1.55 33.78 -31.47
N VAL A 76 -2.83 33.91 -31.15
CA VAL A 76 -3.66 35.03 -31.60
C VAL A 76 -3.15 36.35 -31.01
N ALA A 77 -2.84 36.37 -29.72
CA ALA A 77 -2.29 37.55 -29.04
C ALA A 77 -0.91 37.92 -29.61
N GLU A 78 -0.02 36.96 -29.85
CA GLU A 78 1.30 37.18 -30.45
C GLU A 78 1.19 37.83 -31.84
N ARG A 79 0.24 37.36 -32.68
CA ARG A 79 -0.01 37.98 -33.99
C ARG A 79 -0.46 39.43 -33.86
N ALA A 80 -1.37 39.72 -32.94
CA ALA A 80 -1.86 41.09 -32.70
C ALA A 80 -0.74 42.03 -32.23
N ILE A 81 0.17 41.55 -31.38
CA ILE A 81 1.37 42.28 -30.93
C ILE A 81 2.29 42.58 -32.10
N VAL A 82 2.55 41.59 -32.96
CA VAL A 82 3.41 41.76 -34.15
C VAL A 82 2.81 42.80 -35.10
N GLU A 83 1.50 42.77 -35.32
CA GLU A 83 0.78 43.75 -36.14
C GLU A 83 0.86 45.16 -35.54
N THR A 84 0.58 45.30 -34.25
CA THR A 84 0.67 46.58 -33.52
C THR A 84 2.10 47.15 -33.56
N LYS A 85 3.13 46.30 -33.39
CA LYS A 85 4.54 46.71 -33.54
C LYS A 85 4.85 47.20 -34.94
N ARG A 86 4.28 46.55 -35.96
CA ARG A 86 4.46 46.94 -37.37
C ARG A 86 3.81 48.28 -37.64
N GLU A 87 2.57 48.50 -37.20
CA GLU A 87 1.88 49.79 -37.33
C GLU A 87 2.68 50.92 -36.67
N LEU A 88 3.12 50.72 -35.42
CA LEU A 88 4.03 51.64 -34.71
C LEU A 88 5.30 51.99 -35.50
N SER A 89 5.82 51.04 -36.28
CA SER A 89 7.05 51.24 -37.07
C SER A 89 6.79 51.95 -38.41
N GLN A 90 5.56 51.88 -38.93
CA GLN A 90 5.17 52.47 -40.23
C GLN A 90 4.54 53.86 -40.08
N LEU A 91 4.08 54.20 -38.88
CA LEU A 91 3.54 55.51 -38.55
C LEU A 91 4.61 56.59 -38.76
N SER A 92 4.43 57.40 -39.81
CA SER A 92 5.26 58.58 -40.07
C SER A 92 5.11 59.56 -38.91
N LEU A 93 6.22 59.83 -38.20
CA LEU A 93 6.34 60.71 -37.03
C LEU A 93 5.89 62.17 -37.24
N LYS A 94 5.34 62.52 -38.41
CA LYS A 94 5.06 63.91 -38.79
C LYS A 94 3.69 64.42 -38.34
N ASN A 95 2.71 63.57 -38.01
CA ASN A 95 1.32 63.97 -37.71
C ASN A 95 0.67 63.27 -36.49
N ILE A 96 1.44 62.60 -35.64
CA ILE A 96 0.88 61.81 -34.51
C ILE A 96 1.16 62.50 -33.19
N SER A 97 0.15 62.55 -32.32
CA SER A 97 0.28 63.11 -30.99
C SER A 97 1.21 62.22 -30.14
N PRO A 98 2.16 62.80 -29.37
CA PRO A 98 2.97 62.05 -28.41
C PRO A 98 2.12 61.19 -27.44
N LEU A 99 0.90 61.62 -27.14
CA LEU A 99 -0.05 60.88 -26.29
C LEU A 99 -0.51 59.58 -26.95
N GLU A 100 -0.70 59.57 -28.27
CA GLU A 100 -1.17 58.41 -29.03
C GLU A 100 -0.08 57.33 -29.12
N VAL A 101 1.18 57.75 -29.32
CA VAL A 101 2.35 56.85 -29.25
C VAL A 101 2.48 56.24 -27.85
N LEU A 102 2.29 57.03 -26.80
CA LEU A 102 2.34 56.55 -25.42
C LEU A 102 1.24 55.50 -25.14
N PHE A 103 0.01 55.77 -25.59
CA PHE A 103 -1.13 54.86 -25.44
C PHE A 103 -0.90 53.52 -26.15
N LEU A 104 -0.42 53.54 -27.39
CA LEU A 104 -0.10 52.32 -28.15
C LEU A 104 1.02 51.51 -27.50
N ARG A 105 2.06 52.17 -26.99
CA ARG A 105 3.13 51.49 -26.24
C ARG A 105 2.63 50.87 -24.93
N SER A 106 1.74 51.55 -24.21
CA SER A 106 1.11 50.98 -23.02
C SER A 106 0.31 49.75 -23.38
N THR A 107 -0.56 49.83 -24.39
CA THR A 107 -1.39 48.71 -24.86
C THR A 107 -0.52 47.51 -25.27
N LEU A 108 0.58 47.77 -25.97
CA LEU A 108 1.52 46.72 -26.37
C LEU A 108 2.16 46.03 -25.16
N ARG A 109 2.59 46.82 -24.16
CA ARG A 109 3.17 46.28 -22.92
C ARG A 109 2.14 45.44 -22.16
N ASP A 110 0.91 45.92 -22.06
CA ASP A 110 -0.17 45.22 -21.36
C ASP A 110 -0.51 43.89 -22.07
N GLN A 111 -0.47 43.86 -23.42
CA GLN A 111 -0.61 42.61 -24.19
C GLN A 111 0.56 41.64 -23.97
N GLU A 112 1.80 42.14 -23.92
CA GLU A 112 2.98 41.32 -23.61
C GLU A 112 2.90 40.72 -22.20
N GLU A 113 2.39 41.47 -21.23
CA GLU A 113 2.14 40.99 -19.86
C GLU A 113 1.07 39.89 -19.84
N ILE A 114 -0.05 40.04 -20.55
CA ILE A 114 -1.08 39.00 -20.66
C ILE A 114 -0.48 37.70 -21.22
N ILE A 115 0.34 37.78 -22.27
CA ILE A 115 0.99 36.58 -22.83
C ILE A 115 1.94 35.93 -21.82
N ALA A 116 2.67 36.72 -21.04
CA ALA A 116 3.53 36.19 -19.98
C ALA A 116 2.70 35.42 -18.93
N THR A 117 1.54 35.93 -18.54
CA THR A 117 0.63 35.23 -17.60
C THR A 117 0.11 33.90 -18.17
N PHE A 118 -0.28 33.86 -19.45
CA PHE A 118 -0.70 32.60 -20.09
C PHE A 118 0.43 31.58 -20.19
N HIS A 119 1.67 32.01 -20.43
CA HIS A 119 2.82 31.11 -20.42
C HIS A 119 3.07 30.51 -19.02
N GLU A 120 2.90 31.31 -17.97
CA GLU A 120 2.99 30.82 -16.59
C GLU A 120 1.88 29.82 -16.27
N GLU A 121 0.64 30.11 -16.68
CA GLU A 121 -0.50 29.20 -16.54
C GLU A 121 -0.26 27.87 -17.28
N LEU A 122 0.23 27.91 -18.53
CA LEU A 122 0.59 26.72 -19.29
C LEU A 122 1.66 25.87 -18.59
N LYS A 123 2.64 26.52 -17.95
CA LYS A 123 3.68 25.84 -17.17
C LYS A 123 3.07 25.14 -15.95
N ASN A 124 2.16 25.81 -15.24
CA ASN A 124 1.49 25.24 -14.08
C ASN A 124 0.59 24.05 -14.45
N VAL A 125 -0.16 24.15 -15.54
CA VAL A 125 -0.95 23.03 -16.10
C VAL A 125 -0.02 21.86 -16.45
N GLN A 126 1.10 22.12 -17.12
CA GLN A 126 2.05 21.06 -17.48
C GLN A 126 2.65 20.34 -16.26
N LEU A 127 2.94 21.08 -15.18
CA LEU A 127 3.39 20.49 -13.92
C LEU A 127 2.29 19.62 -13.29
N SER A 128 1.04 20.09 -13.27
CA SER A 128 -0.11 19.31 -12.80
C SER A 128 -0.27 18.00 -13.58
N MET A 129 -0.25 18.07 -14.92
CA MET A 129 -0.31 16.88 -15.78
C MET A 129 0.84 15.91 -15.49
N GLN A 130 2.05 16.40 -15.21
CA GLN A 130 3.19 15.55 -14.86
C GLN A 130 2.96 14.84 -13.52
N HIS A 131 2.40 15.52 -12.52
CA HIS A 131 2.03 14.90 -11.26
C HIS A 131 0.97 13.81 -11.44
N LEU A 132 -0.06 14.06 -12.25
CA LEU A 132 -1.09 13.07 -12.58
C LEU A 132 -0.50 11.86 -13.32
N LYS A 133 0.40 12.07 -14.28
CA LYS A 133 1.10 10.97 -14.97
C LYS A 133 1.91 10.11 -14.01
N ASN A 134 2.65 10.73 -13.09
CA ASN A 134 3.41 9.99 -12.07
C ASN A 134 2.48 9.21 -11.12
N LYS A 135 1.33 9.79 -10.76
CA LYS A 135 0.30 9.12 -9.98
C LYS A 135 -0.23 7.89 -10.70
N ILE A 136 -0.57 8.00 -11.98
CA ILE A 136 -1.03 6.86 -12.80
C ILE A 136 0.00 5.75 -12.82
N VAL A 137 1.27 6.06 -13.10
CA VAL A 137 2.36 5.06 -13.10
C VAL A 137 2.46 4.34 -11.75
N TYR A 138 2.32 5.07 -10.65
CA TYR A 138 2.33 4.50 -9.30
C TYR A 138 1.12 3.56 -9.07
N LEU A 139 -0.08 3.98 -9.46
CA LEU A 139 -1.30 3.18 -9.34
C LEU A 139 -1.26 1.92 -10.22
N GLU A 140 -0.78 2.05 -11.46
CA GLU A 140 -0.57 0.91 -12.37
C GLU A 140 0.42 -0.09 -11.79
N HIS A 141 1.51 0.39 -11.18
CA HIS A 141 2.46 -0.47 -10.49
C HIS A 141 1.80 -1.18 -9.30
N MET A 142 1.07 -0.46 -8.45
CA MET A 142 0.33 -1.06 -7.33
C MET A 142 -0.63 -2.15 -7.80
N ARG A 143 -1.39 -1.87 -8.87
CA ARG A 143 -2.31 -2.81 -9.48
C ARG A 143 -1.58 -4.05 -10.00
N ALA A 144 -0.46 -3.87 -10.70
CA ALA A 144 0.30 -4.94 -11.32
C ALA A 144 0.95 -5.90 -10.30
N VAL A 145 1.35 -5.40 -9.12
CA VAL A 145 1.98 -6.21 -8.07
C VAL A 145 0.97 -6.75 -7.04
N SER A 146 -0.30 -6.34 -7.12
CA SER A 146 -1.33 -6.76 -6.18
C SER A 146 -1.82 -8.16 -6.53
N GLU A 147 -1.69 -9.10 -5.59
CA GLU A 147 -2.18 -10.47 -5.71
C GLU A 147 -3.12 -10.79 -4.54
N ASN A 148 -4.15 -11.61 -4.81
CA ASN A 148 -4.97 -12.15 -3.73
C ASN A 148 -4.17 -13.12 -2.85
N THR A 149 -4.69 -13.35 -1.64
CA THR A 149 -4.22 -14.39 -0.72
C THR A 149 -4.24 -15.76 -1.41
N LYS A 150 -3.16 -16.53 -1.25
CA LYS A 150 -3.02 -17.86 -1.82
C LYS A 150 -2.37 -18.84 -0.85
N VAL A 151 -2.79 -20.11 -0.91
CA VAL A 151 -2.14 -21.18 -0.16
C VAL A 151 -0.74 -21.43 -0.73
N ARG A 152 0.29 -21.14 0.06
CA ARG A 152 1.67 -21.46 -0.29
C ARG A 152 2.00 -22.94 -0.07
N ASN A 153 1.57 -23.50 1.06
CA ASN A 153 1.83 -24.89 1.45
C ASN A 153 0.52 -25.53 1.93
N LYS A 154 0.21 -26.73 1.41
CA LYS A 154 -0.96 -27.49 1.85
C LYS A 154 -0.81 -28.00 3.30
N PRO A 155 -1.90 -28.23 4.02
CA PRO A 155 -1.86 -28.84 5.36
C PRO A 155 -1.15 -30.20 5.33
N ILE A 156 -0.31 -30.44 6.34
CA ILE A 156 0.44 -31.69 6.49
C ILE A 156 -0.32 -32.61 7.43
N LYS A 157 -0.66 -33.81 6.95
CA LYS A 157 -1.26 -34.86 7.79
C LYS A 157 -0.18 -35.48 8.70
N PRO A 158 -0.37 -35.52 10.02
CA PRO A 158 0.59 -36.19 10.90
C PRO A 158 0.44 -37.72 10.80
N ASP A 159 1.58 -38.44 10.74
CA ASP A 159 1.62 -39.91 10.67
C ASP A 159 1.21 -40.59 11.99
N GLY A 160 1.15 -39.84 13.08
CA GLY A 160 0.78 -40.35 14.40
C GLY A 160 0.35 -39.22 15.34
N PRO A 161 -0.17 -39.57 16.53
CA PRO A 161 -0.65 -38.59 17.49
C PRO A 161 0.48 -37.69 17.98
N VAL A 162 0.30 -36.38 17.80
CA VAL A 162 1.25 -35.35 18.26
C VAL A 162 1.31 -35.31 19.80
N ARG A 163 0.18 -35.62 20.47
CA ARG A 163 0.03 -35.71 21.94
C ARG A 163 -0.96 -36.82 22.32
N PRO A 164 -0.86 -37.42 23.53
CA PRO A 164 0.20 -37.21 24.52
C PRO A 164 1.51 -37.93 24.16
N LYS A 165 2.65 -37.36 24.56
CA LYS A 165 3.98 -37.97 24.36
C LYS A 165 4.21 -39.11 25.36
N LYS A 166 3.69 -40.29 25.07
CA LYS A 166 3.67 -41.46 25.99
C LYS A 166 5.04 -41.75 26.64
N LYS A 167 6.13 -41.72 25.87
CA LYS A 167 7.50 -41.94 26.38
C LYS A 167 7.91 -40.87 27.40
N LEU A 168 7.66 -39.61 27.11
CA LEU A 168 7.96 -38.51 28.01
C LEU A 168 7.16 -38.61 29.31
N ASN A 169 5.84 -38.86 29.19
CA ASN A 169 4.97 -38.99 30.35
C ASN A 169 5.35 -40.19 31.23
N ALA A 170 5.78 -41.31 30.63
CA ALA A 170 6.26 -42.46 31.38
C ALA A 170 7.55 -42.15 32.17
N ILE A 171 8.51 -41.44 31.58
CA ILE A 171 9.74 -41.00 32.26
C ILE A 171 9.38 -40.06 33.43
N ILE A 172 8.52 -39.07 33.20
CA ILE A 172 8.06 -38.15 34.24
C ILE A 172 7.38 -38.92 35.37
N GLY A 173 6.49 -39.86 35.05
CA GLY A 173 5.83 -40.71 36.04
C GLY A 173 6.81 -41.54 36.87
N GLY A 174 7.84 -42.09 36.24
CA GLY A 174 8.91 -42.83 36.93
C GLY A 174 9.70 -41.95 37.90
N VAL A 175 10.10 -40.74 37.48
CA VAL A 175 10.81 -39.78 38.34
C VAL A 175 9.94 -39.34 39.52
N VAL A 176 8.67 -38.99 39.25
CA VAL A 176 7.72 -38.58 40.29
C VAL A 176 7.49 -39.72 41.29
N GLY A 177 7.33 -40.95 40.81
CA GLY A 177 7.17 -42.14 41.68
C GLY A 177 8.39 -42.39 42.56
N LEU A 178 9.60 -42.24 42.03
CA LEU A 178 10.84 -42.41 42.80
C LEU A 178 10.97 -41.35 43.90
N VAL A 179 10.68 -40.08 43.59
CA VAL A 179 10.67 -39.01 44.58
C VAL A 179 9.63 -39.27 45.68
N ALA A 180 8.43 -39.70 45.31
CA ALA A 180 7.39 -40.06 46.27
C ALA A 180 7.81 -41.21 47.19
N ALA A 181 8.49 -42.24 46.65
CA ALA A 181 9.01 -43.36 47.44
C ALA A 181 10.07 -42.92 48.47
N ILE A 182 10.98 -42.02 48.07
CA ILE A 182 11.98 -41.44 48.99
C ILE A 182 11.30 -40.67 50.12
N ILE A 183 10.32 -39.82 49.80
CA ILE A 183 9.57 -39.05 50.80
C ILE A 183 8.85 -39.98 51.77
N LEU A 184 8.20 -41.03 51.26
CA LEU A 184 7.50 -42.01 52.10
C LEU A 184 8.46 -42.79 53.00
N ALA A 185 9.64 -43.15 52.52
CA ALA A 185 10.66 -43.83 53.33
C ALA A 185 11.08 -42.97 54.54
N PHE A 186 11.38 -41.68 54.31
CA PHE A 186 11.69 -40.75 55.40
C PHE A 186 10.51 -40.50 56.34
N PHE A 187 9.29 -40.44 55.80
CA PHE A 187 8.09 -40.27 56.60
C PHE A 187 7.86 -41.45 57.56
N PHE A 188 8.02 -42.69 57.07
CA PHE A 188 7.92 -43.88 57.93
C PHE A 188 9.02 -43.94 59.00
N GLU A 189 10.27 -43.60 58.64
CA GLU A 189 11.37 -43.53 59.60
C GLU A 189 11.11 -42.48 60.70
N TYR A 190 10.57 -41.32 60.31
CA TYR A 190 10.17 -40.27 61.25
C TYR A 190 9.12 -40.77 62.25
N LEU A 191 8.04 -41.41 61.76
CA LEU A 191 6.99 -41.98 62.61
C LEU A 191 7.53 -43.05 63.58
N GLN A 192 8.43 -43.92 63.11
CA GLN A 192 9.08 -44.92 63.96
C GLN A 192 9.95 -44.28 65.04
N THR A 193 10.72 -43.26 64.68
CA THR A 193 11.57 -42.52 65.62
C THR A 193 10.75 -41.84 66.72
N VAL A 194 9.62 -41.21 66.38
CA VAL A 194 8.71 -40.58 67.35
C VAL A 194 8.16 -41.62 68.32
N ARG A 195 7.64 -42.74 67.80
CA ARG A 195 7.07 -43.82 68.64
C ARG A 195 8.10 -44.46 69.58
N LYS A 196 9.36 -44.59 69.14
CA LYS A 196 10.44 -45.12 69.99
C LYS A 196 10.78 -44.17 71.14
N ARG A 197 10.67 -42.85 70.95
CA ARG A 197 10.89 -41.86 72.01
C ARG A 197 9.78 -41.85 73.06
N GLU A 198 8.53 -42.13 72.67
CA GLU A 198 7.42 -42.27 73.63
C GLU A 198 7.56 -43.47 74.56
N LYS A 199 8.15 -44.58 74.10
CA LYS A 199 8.34 -45.80 74.93
C LYS A 199 9.52 -45.73 75.90
N VAL A 200 10.35 -44.68 75.82
CA VAL A 200 11.53 -44.49 76.68
C VAL A 200 11.27 -43.42 77.77
N ARG A 201 10.05 -42.87 77.81
CA ARG A 201 9.50 -42.12 78.95
C ARG A 201 8.54 -43.00 79.73
#